data_AF-A0A356G6R5-F1
#
_entry.id   AF-A0A356G6R5-F1
#
_cell.length_a   1.000
_cell.length_b   1.000
_cell.length_c   1.000
_cell.angle_alpha   90.00
_cell.angle_beta   90.00
_cell.angle_gamma   90.00
#
_symmetry.space_group_name_H-M   'P 1'
#
loop_
_entity.id
_entity.type
_entity.pdbx_description
1 polymer ?
#
loop_
_entity_poly.entity_id
_entity_poly.type
_entity_poly.pdbx_seq_one_letter_code
_entity_poly.pdbx_strand_id
1 'polypeptide(L)'
;MRSEKFVEMLGLMPEGPDLEEARDRLREQLEGSGRYWFHDVSGNGTRYETSGRRHGIAFARGIIELNDDGMVVVRVETGQRVSPELERATRKLFSCYSSRFKVPGLAVEDGRAVFVTEPFDAFAGSRDVEEVLGLALSTVHAFGGVMLALDAGVEPWTLIDYDDPDDGDDDDGGESVAPPRRSGGESTAELASELRRRLETLLERRRDEAEAAEERA
;
A
#
# COMPACT_ATOMS: atom_id res chain seq x y z
N MET A 1 -42.38 -40.29 12.33
CA MET A 1 -41.13 -40.27 13.10
C MET A 1 -40.02 -39.69 12.21
N ARG A 2 -39.88 -38.37 12.23
CA ARG A 2 -38.76 -37.69 11.55
C ARG A 2 -37.63 -37.61 12.56
N SER A 3 -36.58 -38.37 12.26
CA SER A 3 -35.29 -38.50 12.93
C SER A 3 -34.84 -37.29 13.77
N GLU A 4 -34.86 -37.44 15.10
CA GLU A 4 -34.18 -36.55 16.06
C GLU A 4 -32.68 -36.41 15.77
N LYS A 5 -32.07 -37.40 15.08
CA LYS A 5 -30.68 -37.34 14.60
C LYS A 5 -30.38 -36.27 13.55
N PHE A 6 -31.40 -35.68 12.92
CA PHE A 6 -31.18 -34.62 11.91
C PHE A 6 -31.05 -33.23 12.54
N VAL A 7 -31.56 -33.06 13.77
CA VAL A 7 -31.42 -31.81 14.53
C VAL A 7 -30.08 -31.76 15.26
N GLU A 8 -29.55 -32.91 15.73
CA GLU A 8 -28.17 -32.97 16.28
C GLU A 8 -27.08 -32.66 15.24
N MET A 9 -27.29 -32.99 13.96
CA MET A 9 -26.35 -32.64 12.89
C MET A 9 -26.32 -31.15 12.51
N LEU A 10 -27.35 -30.38 12.90
CA LEU A 10 -27.39 -28.92 12.70
C LEU A 10 -26.81 -28.14 13.89
N GLY A 11 -26.45 -28.83 14.98
CA GLY A 11 -25.90 -28.24 16.21
C GLY A 11 -24.39 -28.08 16.26
N LEU A 12 -23.66 -28.57 15.24
CA LEU A 12 -22.23 -28.31 15.07
C LEU A 12 -22.05 -27.11 14.14
N MET A 13 -22.52 -25.94 14.57
CA MET A 13 -21.86 -24.73 14.06
C MET A 13 -20.45 -24.78 14.65
N PRO A 14 -19.38 -24.71 13.84
CA PRO A 14 -18.07 -24.42 14.41
C PRO A 14 -18.26 -23.19 15.29
N GLU A 15 -17.86 -23.29 16.56
CA GLU A 15 -17.82 -22.13 17.44
C GLU A 15 -17.12 -21.02 16.65
N GLY A 16 -17.74 -19.83 16.61
CA GLY A 16 -17.11 -18.69 15.94
C GLY A 16 -15.68 -18.51 16.45
N PRO A 17 -14.80 -17.86 15.68
CA PRO A 17 -13.42 -17.65 16.10
C PRO A 17 -13.41 -17.12 17.53
N ASP A 18 -12.61 -17.75 18.41
CA ASP A 18 -12.44 -17.27 19.78
C ASP A 18 -11.69 -15.94 19.70
N LEU A 19 -12.46 -14.85 19.69
CA LEU A 19 -11.92 -13.50 19.56
C LEU A 19 -11.10 -13.10 20.77
N GLU A 20 -11.35 -13.68 21.95
CA GLU A 20 -10.55 -13.41 23.13
C GLU A 20 -9.16 -14.04 22.97
N GLU A 21 -9.12 -15.31 22.57
CA GLU A 21 -7.85 -15.99 22.25
C GLU A 21 -7.10 -15.28 21.11
N ALA A 22 -7.80 -14.89 20.04
CA ALA A 22 -7.19 -14.19 18.90
C ALA A 22 -6.57 -12.85 19.30
N ARG A 23 -7.24 -12.07 20.18
CA ARG A 23 -6.71 -10.80 20.71
C ARG A 23 -5.45 -11.02 21.54
N ASP A 24 -5.47 -12.02 22.42
CA ASP A 24 -4.33 -12.31 23.29
C ASP A 24 -3.12 -12.81 22.49
N ARG A 25 -3.34 -13.67 21.50
CA ARG A 25 -2.28 -14.16 20.60
C ARG A 25 -1.71 -13.03 19.72
N LEU A 26 -2.57 -12.16 19.18
CA LEU A 26 -2.11 -10.99 18.44
C LEU A 26 -1.27 -10.07 19.34
N ARG A 27 -1.73 -9.80 20.56
CA ARG A 27 -0.98 -9.01 21.54
C ARG A 27 0.40 -9.62 21.78
N GLU A 28 0.47 -10.92 22.07
CA GLU A 28 1.73 -11.62 22.33
C GLU A 28 2.69 -11.54 21.15
N GLN A 29 2.20 -11.73 19.91
CA GLN A 29 3.00 -11.60 18.70
C GLN A 29 3.57 -10.18 18.53
N LEU A 30 2.77 -9.15 18.79
CA LEU A 30 3.18 -7.75 18.64
C LEU A 30 4.09 -7.26 19.77
N GLU A 31 3.84 -7.67 21.02
CA GLU A 31 4.73 -7.38 22.16
C GLU A 31 6.05 -8.15 22.06
N GLY A 32 6.02 -9.36 21.49
CA GLY A 32 7.20 -10.15 21.18
C GLY A 32 8.02 -9.62 19.98
N SER A 33 7.48 -8.69 19.19
CA SER A 33 8.22 -8.09 18.08
C SER A 33 9.40 -7.27 18.60
N GLY A 34 10.61 -7.64 18.18
CA GLY A 34 11.83 -6.90 18.50
C GLY A 34 12.10 -5.71 17.56
N ARG A 35 11.33 -5.57 16.48
CA ARG A 35 11.62 -4.59 15.41
C ARG A 35 10.77 -3.32 15.48
N TYR A 36 9.53 -3.44 15.90
CA TYR A 36 8.58 -2.34 15.94
C TYR A 36 8.02 -2.17 17.35
N TRP A 37 7.71 -0.92 17.68
CA TRP A 37 6.98 -0.58 18.89
C TRP A 37 5.51 -0.40 18.52
N PHE A 38 4.65 -1.23 19.10
CA PHE A 38 3.21 -1.20 18.87
C PHE A 38 2.47 -0.58 20.05
N HIS A 39 1.41 0.14 19.73
CA HIS A 39 0.51 0.73 20.71
C HIS A 39 -0.92 0.25 20.43
N ASP A 40 -1.58 -0.35 21.42
CA ASP A 40 -3.01 -0.64 21.35
C ASP A 40 -3.78 0.68 21.45
N VAL A 41 -4.42 1.09 20.35
CA VAL A 41 -5.23 2.32 20.29
C VAL A 41 -6.71 2.04 20.49
N SER A 42 -7.14 0.77 20.40
CA SER A 42 -8.51 0.34 20.65
C SER A 42 -8.82 0.18 22.13
N GLY A 43 -7.81 -0.12 22.95
CA GLY A 43 -7.95 -0.43 24.37
C GLY A 43 -8.53 -1.81 24.67
N ASN A 44 -8.88 -2.59 23.64
CA ASN A 44 -9.40 -3.96 23.76
C ASN A 44 -8.60 -4.96 22.92
N GLY A 45 -7.43 -4.58 22.39
CA GLY A 45 -6.55 -5.45 21.60
C GLY A 45 -7.03 -5.76 20.19
N THR A 46 -7.94 -4.97 19.60
CA THR A 46 -8.35 -5.18 18.19
C THR A 46 -7.65 -4.25 17.22
N ARG A 47 -6.99 -3.19 17.69
CA ARG A 47 -6.24 -2.27 16.81
C ARG A 47 -4.94 -1.81 17.44
N TYR A 48 -3.86 -2.07 16.72
CA TYR A 48 -2.52 -1.68 17.08
C TYR A 48 -1.91 -0.74 16.04
N GLU A 49 -1.08 0.18 16.50
CA GLU A 49 -0.40 1.12 15.63
C GLU A 49 1.09 1.17 15.91
N THR A 50 1.87 1.34 14.85
CA THR A 50 3.29 1.66 14.91
C THR A 50 3.60 2.76 13.92
N SER A 51 4.68 3.50 14.17
CA SER A 51 5.11 4.55 13.25
C SER A 51 6.61 4.65 13.17
N GLY A 52 7.09 5.17 12.05
CA GLY A 52 8.52 5.37 11.86
C GLY A 52 8.85 6.20 10.64
N ARG A 53 10.04 6.80 10.67
CA ARG A 53 10.61 7.41 9.48
C ARG A 53 11.08 6.33 8.51
N ARG A 54 10.78 6.54 7.23
CA ARG A 54 11.19 5.66 6.13
C ARG A 54 11.77 6.49 5.02
N HIS A 55 12.85 5.99 4.42
CA HIS A 55 13.47 6.64 3.29
C HIS A 55 12.44 6.73 2.13
N GLY A 56 12.48 7.76 1.31
CA GLY A 56 11.58 7.92 0.16
C GLY A 56 10.11 8.32 0.44
N ILE A 57 9.59 8.19 1.67
CA ILE A 57 8.22 8.62 2.05
C ILE A 57 8.17 9.52 3.28
N ALA A 58 9.34 9.82 3.87
CA ALA A 58 9.56 10.55 5.12
C ALA A 58 8.98 9.87 6.37
N PHE A 59 7.70 9.49 6.36
CA PHE A 59 6.97 8.90 7.47
C PHE A 59 5.95 7.86 6.98
N ALA A 60 5.79 6.79 7.76
CA ALA A 60 4.71 5.83 7.56
C ALA A 60 4.13 5.40 8.91
N ARG A 61 2.80 5.23 8.94
CA ARG A 61 2.05 4.68 10.06
C ARG A 61 1.55 3.30 9.67
N GLY A 62 2.00 2.27 10.38
CA GLY A 62 1.46 0.92 10.28
C GLY A 62 0.30 0.76 11.24
N ILE A 63 -0.81 0.20 10.76
CA ILE A 63 -2.02 -0.08 11.53
C ILE A 63 -2.32 -1.56 11.33
N ILE A 64 -2.58 -2.27 12.43
CA ILE A 64 -2.93 -3.68 12.43
C ILE A 64 -4.30 -3.78 13.07
N GLU A 65 -5.24 -4.37 12.36
CA GLU A 65 -6.63 -4.51 12.79
C GLU A 65 -7.01 -5.99 12.82
N LEU A 66 -7.55 -6.44 13.95
CA LEU A 66 -8.20 -7.73 14.11
C LEU A 66 -9.70 -7.55 13.91
N ASN A 67 -10.23 -8.21 12.89
CA ASN A 67 -11.64 -8.18 12.54
C ASN A 67 -12.46 -9.13 13.43
N ASP A 68 -13.79 -8.93 13.42
CA ASP A 68 -14.74 -9.76 14.17
C ASP A 68 -14.82 -11.22 13.67
N ASP A 69 -14.26 -11.51 12.51
CA ASP A 69 -14.10 -12.86 11.95
C ASP A 69 -12.76 -13.51 12.33
N GLY A 70 -11.98 -12.89 13.22
CA GLY A 70 -10.68 -13.38 13.67
C GLY A 70 -9.53 -13.15 12.68
N MET A 71 -9.80 -12.51 11.54
CA MET A 71 -8.80 -12.23 10.51
C MET A 71 -8.07 -10.92 10.79
N VAL A 72 -6.80 -10.84 10.38
CA VAL A 72 -5.98 -9.65 10.53
C VAL A 72 -5.88 -8.90 9.21
N VAL A 73 -5.96 -7.58 9.27
CA VAL A 73 -5.66 -6.66 8.17
C VAL A 73 -4.47 -5.77 8.58
N VAL A 74 -3.52 -5.62 7.67
CA VAL A 74 -2.41 -4.68 7.82
C VAL A 74 -2.61 -3.51 6.86
N ARG A 75 -2.59 -2.30 7.42
CA ARG A 75 -2.68 -1.05 6.71
C ARG A 75 -1.40 -0.24 6.92
N VAL A 76 -0.91 0.41 5.87
CA VAL A 76 0.16 1.39 5.95
C VAL A 76 -0.30 2.71 5.34
N GLU A 77 -0.32 3.74 6.17
CA GLU A 77 -0.63 5.11 5.77
C GLU A 77 0.66 5.91 5.61
N THR A 78 0.79 6.58 4.48
CA THR A 78 2.03 7.26 4.07
C THR A 78 1.88 8.78 4.10
N GLY A 79 0.63 9.26 4.13
CA GLY A 79 0.28 10.66 4.23
C GLY A 79 0.23 11.41 2.88
N GLN A 80 0.78 10.82 1.81
CA GLN A 80 0.72 11.39 0.47
C GLN A 80 -0.72 11.45 -0.05
N ARG A 81 -1.08 12.59 -0.62
CA ARG A 81 -2.41 12.84 -1.18
C ARG A 81 -2.40 12.52 -2.67
N VAL A 82 -3.60 12.28 -3.18
CA VAL A 82 -3.87 12.14 -4.61
C VAL A 82 -4.93 13.18 -4.94
N SER A 83 -4.65 14.03 -5.92
CA SER A 83 -5.61 15.03 -6.37
C SER A 83 -6.89 14.34 -6.88
N PRO A 84 -8.09 14.89 -6.61
CA PRO A 84 -9.36 14.28 -7.02
C PRO A 84 -9.44 13.97 -8.52
N GLU A 85 -8.84 14.83 -9.35
CA GLU A 85 -8.79 14.69 -10.81
C GLU A 85 -7.97 13.47 -11.25
N LEU A 86 -6.99 13.07 -10.43
CA LEU A 86 -6.07 11.97 -10.70
C LEU A 86 -6.46 10.68 -9.97
N GLU A 87 -7.52 10.67 -9.16
CA GLU A 87 -7.86 9.54 -8.31
C GLU A 87 -8.13 8.27 -9.14
N ARG A 88 -8.97 8.38 -10.17
CA ARG A 88 -9.31 7.25 -11.05
C ARG A 88 -8.09 6.70 -11.78
N ALA A 89 -7.20 7.60 -12.21
CA ALA A 89 -5.97 7.28 -12.89
C ALA A 89 -4.98 6.54 -11.97
N THR A 90 -4.85 7.02 -10.75
CA THR A 90 -4.00 6.45 -9.70
C THR A 90 -4.49 5.08 -9.28
N ARG A 91 -5.80 4.88 -9.13
CA ARG A 91 -6.38 3.56 -8.85
C ARG A 91 -6.01 2.52 -9.92
N LYS A 92 -6.00 2.91 -11.20
CA LYS A 92 -5.56 2.02 -12.29
C LYS A 92 -4.06 1.72 -12.20
N LEU A 93 -3.24 2.73 -11.96
CA LEU A 93 -1.79 2.55 -11.76
C LEU A 93 -1.49 1.56 -10.63
N PHE A 94 -2.13 1.74 -9.47
CA PHE A 94 -1.94 0.87 -8.32
C PHE A 94 -2.48 -0.54 -8.54
N SER A 95 -3.54 -0.71 -9.32
CA SER A 95 -4.00 -2.03 -9.77
C SER A 95 -2.94 -2.72 -10.63
N CYS A 96 -2.30 -1.99 -11.55
CA CYS A 96 -1.19 -2.51 -12.36
C CYS A 96 0.05 -2.87 -11.53
N TYR A 97 0.36 -2.11 -10.48
CA TYR A 97 1.48 -2.43 -9.59
C TYR A 97 1.16 -3.61 -8.66
N SER A 98 -0.06 -3.66 -8.12
CA SER A 98 -0.47 -4.73 -7.20
C SER A 98 -0.39 -6.11 -7.85
N SER A 99 -0.59 -6.24 -9.16
CA SER A 99 -0.42 -7.52 -9.86
C SER A 99 1.02 -8.01 -9.95
N ARG A 100 2.01 -7.14 -9.68
CA ARG A 100 3.45 -7.46 -9.75
C ARG A 100 4.08 -7.77 -8.39
N PHE A 101 3.36 -7.59 -7.27
CA PHE A 101 3.92 -7.83 -5.93
C PHE A 101 3.60 -9.20 -5.35
N LYS A 102 4.47 -9.63 -4.44
CA LYS A 102 4.22 -10.77 -3.55
C LYS A 102 3.03 -10.53 -2.61
N VAL A 103 2.82 -9.28 -2.19
CA VAL A 103 1.66 -8.87 -1.40
C VAL A 103 0.99 -7.68 -2.10
N PRO A 104 -0.17 -7.88 -2.75
CA PRO A 104 -0.96 -6.79 -3.30
C PRO A 104 -1.58 -5.98 -2.16
N GLY A 105 -1.80 -4.68 -2.40
CA GLY A 105 -2.46 -3.84 -1.38
C GLY A 105 -2.39 -2.35 -1.62
N LEU A 106 -1.70 -1.86 -2.65
CA LEU A 106 -1.71 -0.43 -2.96
C LEU A 106 -3.11 0.02 -3.37
N ALA A 107 -3.62 1.05 -2.68
CA ALA A 107 -4.96 1.57 -2.89
C ALA A 107 -4.99 3.10 -2.73
N VAL A 108 -6.11 3.68 -3.16
CA VAL A 108 -6.45 5.07 -2.87
C VAL A 108 -7.69 5.09 -2.00
N GLU A 109 -7.59 5.70 -0.82
CA GLU A 109 -8.70 5.84 0.12
C GLU A 109 -8.73 7.27 0.65
N ASP A 110 -9.91 7.89 0.64
CA ASP A 110 -10.11 9.28 1.08
C ASP A 110 -9.09 10.27 0.48
N GLY A 111 -8.78 10.10 -0.80
CA GLY A 111 -7.82 10.93 -1.53
C GLY A 111 -6.36 10.74 -1.10
N ARG A 112 -6.01 9.59 -0.51
CA ARG A 112 -4.65 9.28 -0.04
C ARG A 112 -4.15 7.97 -0.59
N ALA A 113 -2.86 7.91 -0.89
CA ALA A 113 -2.19 6.65 -1.17
C ALA A 113 -2.05 5.86 0.15
N VAL A 114 -2.50 4.62 0.13
CA VAL A 114 -2.41 3.69 1.26
C VAL A 114 -2.01 2.32 0.76
N PHE A 115 -1.54 1.49 1.68
CA PHE A 115 -1.43 0.06 1.48
C PHE A 115 -2.39 -0.65 2.43
N VAL A 116 -3.16 -1.62 1.95
CA VAL A 116 -4.09 -2.42 2.74
C VAL A 116 -4.01 -3.86 2.25
N THR A 117 -3.70 -4.82 3.13
CA THR A 117 -3.72 -6.23 2.77
C THR A 117 -5.15 -6.75 2.66
N GLU A 118 -5.34 -7.82 1.89
CA GLU A 118 -6.50 -8.69 2.12
C GLU A 118 -6.47 -9.23 3.56
N PRO A 119 -7.64 -9.49 4.18
CA PRO A 119 -7.69 -10.15 5.48
C PRO A 119 -7.00 -11.52 5.43
N PHE A 120 -6.14 -11.79 6.41
CA PHE A 120 -5.42 -13.06 6.49
C PHE A 120 -5.46 -13.63 7.91
N ASP A 121 -5.37 -14.96 8.00
CA ASP A 121 -5.27 -15.65 9.28
C ASP A 121 -3.81 -15.60 9.75
N ALA A 122 -3.55 -14.76 10.76
CA ALA A 122 -2.24 -14.61 11.40
C ALA A 122 -1.81 -15.84 12.23
N PHE A 123 -2.73 -16.76 12.49
CA PHE A 123 -2.59 -17.86 13.46
C PHE A 123 -2.51 -19.23 12.80
N ALA A 124 -2.88 -19.35 11.52
CA ALA A 124 -2.76 -20.57 10.72
C ALA A 124 -1.31 -20.96 10.35
N GLY A 125 -0.30 -20.20 10.82
CA GLY A 125 1.12 -20.50 10.61
C GLY A 125 1.65 -20.19 9.21
N SER A 126 0.83 -19.64 8.31
CA SER A 126 1.22 -19.28 6.94
C SER A 126 1.90 -17.92 6.82
N ARG A 127 1.60 -16.96 7.71
CA ARG A 127 2.12 -15.59 7.66
C ARG A 127 2.15 -14.97 9.07
N ASP A 128 3.32 -14.50 9.47
CA ASP A 128 3.50 -13.73 10.70
C ASP A 128 3.12 -12.25 10.46
N VAL A 129 2.49 -11.61 11.45
CA VAL A 129 2.01 -10.22 11.30
C VAL A 129 3.17 -9.24 11.13
N GLU A 130 4.31 -9.47 11.81
CA GLU A 130 5.51 -8.64 11.66
C GLU A 130 6.06 -8.77 10.23
N GLU A 131 6.10 -9.99 9.69
CA GLU A 131 6.53 -10.24 8.32
C GLU A 131 5.64 -9.52 7.29
N VAL A 132 4.31 -9.64 7.44
CA VAL A 132 3.36 -8.98 6.55
C VAL A 132 3.49 -7.46 6.63
N LEU A 133 3.64 -6.90 7.84
CA LEU A 133 3.91 -5.48 8.01
C LEU A 133 5.24 -5.06 7.37
N GLY A 134 6.29 -5.87 7.51
CA GLY A 134 7.59 -5.63 6.87
C GLY A 134 7.48 -5.59 5.34
N LEU A 135 6.71 -6.50 4.75
CA LEU A 135 6.44 -6.53 3.31
C LEU A 135 5.59 -5.34 2.85
N ALA A 136 4.58 -4.96 3.62
CA ALA A 136 3.75 -3.78 3.36
C ALA A 136 4.59 -2.50 3.36
N LEU A 137 5.40 -2.30 4.41
CA LEU A 137 6.32 -1.17 4.54
C LEU A 137 7.35 -1.14 3.41
N SER A 138 7.89 -2.30 3.01
CA SER A 138 8.85 -2.41 1.90
C SER A 138 8.20 -2.07 0.56
N THR A 139 6.95 -2.49 0.35
CA THR A 139 6.19 -2.18 -0.87
C THR A 139 5.96 -0.68 -0.95
N VAL A 140 5.43 -0.07 0.10
CA VAL A 140 5.26 1.38 0.15
C VAL A 140 6.59 2.12 -0.09
N HIS A 141 7.68 1.65 0.52
CA HIS A 141 9.00 2.24 0.34
C HIS A 141 9.46 2.20 -1.13
N ALA A 142 9.30 1.06 -1.81
CA ALA A 142 9.64 0.91 -3.22
C ALA A 142 8.88 1.89 -4.12
N PHE A 143 7.67 2.30 -3.74
CA PHE A 143 6.83 3.26 -4.47
C PHE A 143 6.86 4.66 -3.90
N GLY A 144 7.77 4.96 -2.96
CA GLY A 144 7.82 6.28 -2.32
C GLY A 144 7.97 7.42 -3.32
N GLY A 145 8.82 7.25 -4.33
CA GLY A 145 8.98 8.21 -5.42
C GLY A 145 7.70 8.42 -6.24
N VAL A 146 6.96 7.34 -6.54
CA VAL A 146 5.67 7.42 -7.23
C VAL A 146 4.64 8.15 -6.37
N MET A 147 4.54 7.81 -5.08
CA MET A 147 3.59 8.47 -4.16
C MET A 147 3.88 9.96 -4.02
N LEU A 148 5.16 10.35 -3.98
CA LEU A 148 5.56 11.76 -4.00
C LEU A 148 5.22 12.45 -5.32
N ALA A 149 5.41 11.78 -6.46
CA ALA A 149 5.04 12.33 -7.77
C ALA A 149 3.51 12.53 -7.88
N LEU A 150 2.72 11.59 -7.36
CA LEU A 150 1.26 11.71 -7.34
C LEU A 150 0.78 12.84 -6.41
N ASP A 151 1.41 13.00 -5.25
CA ASP A 151 1.15 14.13 -4.33
C ASP A 151 1.53 15.49 -4.97
N ALA A 152 2.53 15.46 -5.86
CA ALA A 152 2.94 16.57 -6.70
C ALA A 152 2.00 16.84 -7.90
N GLY A 153 0.97 16.02 -8.12
CA GLY A 153 0.04 16.16 -9.25
C GLY A 153 0.61 15.68 -10.58
N VAL A 154 1.64 14.84 -10.56
CA VAL A 154 2.14 14.18 -11.78
C VAL A 154 1.11 13.17 -12.27
N GLU A 155 0.88 13.20 -13.58
CA GLU A 155 -0.07 12.33 -14.26
C GLU A 155 0.30 10.83 -14.12
N PRO A 156 -0.59 9.96 -13.60
CA PRO A 156 -0.21 8.58 -13.25
C PRO A 156 0.35 7.72 -14.39
N TRP A 157 -0.09 7.97 -15.63
CA TRP A 157 0.38 7.23 -16.82
C TRP A 157 1.83 7.53 -17.18
N THR A 158 2.39 8.66 -16.75
CA THR A 158 3.81 8.97 -17.00
C THR A 158 4.73 8.27 -16.01
N LEU A 159 4.18 7.54 -15.05
CA LEU A 159 4.93 6.84 -14.00
C LEU A 159 5.03 5.33 -14.28
N ILE A 160 4.39 4.84 -15.34
CA ILE A 160 4.54 3.47 -15.80
C ILE A 160 5.82 3.41 -16.63
N ASP A 161 6.87 2.80 -16.10
CA ASP A 161 7.93 2.26 -16.95
C ASP A 161 7.31 1.08 -17.72
N TYR A 162 7.11 1.29 -19.02
CA TYR A 162 7.16 0.17 -19.93
C TYR A 162 8.65 -0.12 -20.05
N ASP A 163 9.09 -1.26 -19.54
CA ASP A 163 10.32 -1.84 -20.10
C ASP A 163 10.08 -1.84 -21.62
N ASP A 164 10.85 -1.05 -22.37
CA ASP A 164 10.96 -1.29 -23.80
C ASP A 164 11.31 -2.78 -23.91
N PRO A 165 10.55 -3.58 -24.69
CA PRO A 165 10.94 -4.97 -24.90
C PRO A 165 12.40 -4.92 -25.31
N ASP A 166 13.24 -5.64 -24.57
CA ASP A 166 14.63 -5.88 -24.92
C ASP A 166 14.61 -6.27 -26.40
N ASP A 167 15.01 -5.35 -27.28
CA ASP A 167 15.14 -5.55 -28.71
C ASP A 167 16.32 -6.50 -28.88
N GLY A 168 16.12 -7.74 -28.44
CA GLY A 168 16.91 -8.88 -28.84
C GLY A 168 16.78 -8.94 -30.34
N ASP A 169 17.88 -8.61 -31.00
CA ASP A 169 18.14 -8.86 -32.41
C ASP A 169 17.84 -10.35 -32.73
N ASP A 170 16.57 -10.66 -32.99
CA ASP A 170 16.16 -11.82 -33.76
C ASP A 170 15.43 -11.29 -34.99
N ASP A 171 16.25 -11.12 -36.02
CA ASP A 171 15.91 -10.93 -37.42
C ASP A 171 14.89 -11.99 -37.86
N ASP A 172 13.63 -11.60 -38.08
CA ASP A 172 12.79 -12.25 -39.09
C ASP A 172 11.63 -11.36 -39.54
N GLY A 173 11.63 -11.06 -40.84
CA GLY A 173 10.78 -10.09 -41.49
C GLY A 173 9.28 -10.35 -41.34
N GLY A 174 8.56 -9.32 -40.91
CA GLY A 174 7.11 -9.26 -40.97
C GLY A 174 6.62 -7.82 -40.82
N GLU A 175 6.16 -7.24 -41.92
CA GLU A 175 5.59 -5.90 -41.97
C GLU A 175 4.38 -5.80 -41.02
N SER A 176 4.54 -5.10 -39.89
CA SER A 176 3.45 -4.71 -39.00
C SER A 176 3.58 -3.23 -38.69
N VAL A 177 2.55 -2.49 -39.10
CA VAL A 177 2.47 -1.03 -38.99
C VAL A 177 2.58 -0.61 -37.52
N ALA A 178 3.74 -0.08 -37.14
CA ALA A 178 3.99 0.47 -35.82
C ALA A 178 3.17 1.76 -35.59
N PRO A 179 2.66 2.01 -34.37
CA PRO A 179 2.12 3.32 -34.00
C PRO A 179 3.24 4.37 -34.07
N PRO A 180 2.91 5.68 -34.20
CA PRO A 180 3.90 6.71 -34.45
C PRO A 180 4.94 6.75 -33.34
N ARG A 181 6.17 6.37 -33.69
CA ARG A 181 7.38 6.51 -32.87
C ARG A 181 7.50 7.97 -32.41
N ARG A 182 7.28 8.24 -31.12
CA ARG A 182 7.86 9.44 -30.50
C ARG A 182 9.32 9.12 -30.24
N SER A 183 10.18 9.59 -31.14
CA SER A 183 11.62 9.67 -30.89
C SER A 183 11.86 10.60 -29.70
N GLY A 184 12.38 10.07 -28.61
CA GLY A 184 12.77 10.86 -27.45
C GLY A 184 12.83 9.99 -26.20
N GLY A 185 13.80 9.07 -26.17
CA GLY A 185 14.18 8.43 -24.92
C GLY A 185 14.82 9.48 -24.02
N GLU A 186 14.05 10.00 -23.08
CA GLU A 186 14.62 10.71 -21.93
C GLU A 186 15.25 9.64 -21.04
N SER A 187 16.56 9.74 -20.82
CA SER A 187 17.23 8.74 -19.98
C SER A 187 16.62 8.77 -18.57
N THR A 188 16.63 7.65 -17.85
CA THR A 188 16.17 7.59 -16.45
C THR A 188 16.80 8.66 -15.55
N ALA A 189 17.99 9.15 -15.90
CA ALA A 189 18.65 10.29 -15.24
C ALA A 189 18.01 11.65 -15.55
N GLU A 190 17.45 11.84 -16.74
CA GLU A 190 16.69 13.05 -17.13
C GLU A 190 15.32 13.07 -16.47
N LEU A 191 14.62 11.93 -16.43
CA LEU A 191 13.38 11.78 -15.67
C LEU A 191 13.61 12.03 -14.18
N ALA A 192 14.68 11.48 -13.59
CA ALA A 192 15.04 11.73 -12.20
C ALA A 192 15.40 13.20 -11.94
N SER A 193 16.09 13.85 -12.88
CA SER A 193 16.42 15.28 -12.81
C SER A 193 15.17 16.16 -12.91
N GLU A 194 14.24 15.83 -13.80
CA GLU A 194 12.99 16.57 -13.99
C GLU A 194 12.05 16.37 -12.79
N LEU A 195 11.96 15.15 -12.24
CA LEU A 195 11.24 14.88 -11.00
C LEU A 195 11.80 15.68 -9.84
N ARG A 196 13.14 15.74 -9.66
CA ARG A 196 13.78 16.56 -8.63
C ARG A 196 13.43 18.04 -8.79
N ARG A 197 13.55 18.58 -10.00
CA ARG A 197 13.25 19.99 -10.31
C ARG A 197 11.79 20.34 -9.99
N ARG A 198 10.85 19.47 -10.36
CA ARG A 198 9.42 19.65 -10.05
C ARG A 198 9.14 19.56 -8.56
N LEU A 199 9.80 18.64 -7.85
CA LEU A 199 9.68 18.51 -6.40
C LEU A 199 10.20 19.75 -5.67
N GLU A 200 11.34 20.29 -6.09
CA GLU A 200 11.89 21.54 -5.53
C GLU A 200 10.91 22.70 -5.72
N THR A 201 10.35 22.84 -6.93
CA THR A 201 9.36 23.90 -7.23
C THR A 201 8.11 23.78 -6.37
N LEU A 202 7.65 22.56 -6.11
CA LEU A 202 6.46 22.32 -5.27
C LEU A 202 6.72 22.56 -3.78
N LEU A 203 7.91 22.18 -3.30
CA LEU A 203 8.30 22.44 -1.91
C LEU A 203 8.43 23.94 -1.65
N GLU A 204 8.96 24.70 -2.62
CA GLU A 204 9.02 26.15 -2.55
C GLU A 204 7.62 26.76 -2.51
N ARG A 205 6.72 26.33 -3.40
CA ARG A 205 5.33 26.79 -3.41
C ARG A 205 4.56 26.47 -2.12
N ARG A 206 4.78 25.28 -1.55
CA ARG A 206 4.19 24.87 -0.25
C ARG A 206 4.71 25.71 0.90
N ARG A 207 5.99 26.11 0.85
CA ARG A 207 6.59 27.00 1.84
C ARG A 207 5.98 28.40 1.75
N ASP A 208 5.84 28.94 0.54
CA ASP A 208 5.21 30.24 0.31
C ASP A 208 3.74 30.25 0.78
N GLU A 209 3.01 29.15 0.54
CA GLU A 209 1.64 28.98 1.02
C GLU A 209 1.55 28.89 2.56
N ALA A 210 2.53 28.27 3.20
CA ALA A 210 2.61 28.19 4.67
C ALA A 210 2.96 29.55 5.28
N GLU A 211 3.93 30.27 4.73
CA GLU A 211 4.31 31.63 5.17
C GLU A 211 3.14 32.61 4.97
N ALA A 212 2.44 32.54 3.84
CA ALA A 212 1.24 33.35 3.59
C ALA A 212 0.05 33.01 4.50
N ALA A 213 -0.01 31.78 5.02
CA ALA A 213 -1.02 31.39 6.00
C ALA A 213 -0.69 31.91 7.42
N GLU A 214 0.60 31.96 7.78
CA GLU A 214 1.07 32.56 9.03
C GLU A 214 0.89 34.09 9.06
N GLU A 215 1.09 34.79 7.94
CA GLU A 215 0.85 36.24 7.86
C GLU A 215 -0.63 36.64 7.93
N ARG A 216 -1.55 35.69 7.73
CA ARG A 216 -3.00 35.90 7.79
C ARG A 216 -3.63 35.51 9.13
N ALA A 217 -2.86 34.91 10.04
CA ALA A 217 -3.28 34.48 11.38
C ALA A 217 -2.92 35.54 12.43
#